data_AF-E6TQH4-F1
#
_entry.id   AF-E6TQH4-F1
#
_cell.length_a   1.000
_cell.length_b   1.000
_cell.length_c   1.000
_cell.angle_alpha   90.00
_cell.angle_beta   90.00
_cell.angle_gamma   90.00
#
_symmetry.space_group_name_H-M   'P 1'
#
loop_
_entity.id
_entity.type
_entity.pdbx_description
1 polymer ?
#
loop_
_entity_poly.entity_id
_entity_poly.type
_entity_poly.pdbx_seq_one_letter_code
_entity_poly.pdbx_strand_id
1 'polypeptide(L)'
;MAELTISRKAHQGVKRVRRARIASAEGVNVMDKRDIRHIQEELGFNNTKPISLSPSDQKDVDDKGDCFRDWYEEELRELYER
;
A
#
# COMPACT_ATOMS: atom_id res chain seq x y z
N MET A 1 -42.77 9.50 -24.24
CA MET A 1 -42.90 8.14 -23.68
C MET A 1 -41.65 7.89 -22.84
N ALA A 2 -41.57 8.56 -21.68
CA ALA A 2 -42.04 8.11 -20.36
C ALA A 2 -40.87 7.47 -19.59
N GLU A 3 -40.48 8.18 -18.53
CA GLU A 3 -39.50 7.82 -17.51
C GLU A 3 -39.82 6.49 -16.84
N LEU A 4 -38.80 5.77 -16.37
CA LEU A 4 -38.94 4.90 -15.21
C LEU A 4 -37.68 4.94 -14.35
N THR A 5 -37.66 6.00 -13.54
CA THR A 5 -36.95 6.10 -12.28
C THR A 5 -37.47 5.04 -11.31
N ILE A 6 -36.61 4.14 -10.80
CA ILE A 6 -36.85 3.48 -9.50
C ILE A 6 -35.55 3.48 -8.68
N SER A 7 -35.51 4.46 -7.79
CA SER A 7 -34.78 4.49 -6.53
C SER A 7 -35.28 3.39 -5.59
N ARG A 8 -34.39 2.73 -4.84
CA ARG A 8 -34.68 2.15 -3.51
C ARG A 8 -33.40 1.93 -2.68
N LYS A 9 -33.14 2.93 -1.82
CA LYS A 9 -32.72 2.87 -0.41
C LYS A 9 -32.07 1.60 0.16
N ALA A 10 -30.87 1.84 0.69
CA ALA A 10 -30.41 1.57 2.06
C ALA A 10 -30.62 0.18 2.69
N HIS A 11 -29.51 -0.49 3.00
CA HIS A 11 -29.43 -1.23 4.25
C HIS A 11 -28.10 -1.03 4.98
N GLN A 12 -28.22 -0.34 6.11
CA GLN A 12 -27.25 -0.22 7.19
C GLN A 12 -26.88 -1.60 7.74
N GLY A 13 -25.58 -1.84 7.89
CA GLY A 13 -25.05 -3.02 8.59
C GLY A 13 -23.73 -2.68 9.28
N VAL A 14 -23.75 -1.70 10.19
CA VAL A 14 -22.64 -1.43 11.10
C VAL A 14 -22.57 -2.55 12.14
N LYS A 15 -21.39 -3.16 12.35
CA LYS A 15 -20.84 -3.86 13.55
C LYS A 15 -19.98 -5.05 13.09
N ARG A 16 -18.69 -5.19 13.43
CA ARG A 16 -17.98 -4.97 14.70
C ARG A 16 -16.46 -4.87 14.43
N VAL A 17 -15.83 -3.80 14.88
CA VAL A 17 -14.36 -3.76 15.03
C VAL A 17 -14.01 -4.58 16.27
N ARG A 18 -13.46 -5.78 16.10
CA ARG A 18 -12.77 -6.47 17.19
C ARG A 18 -11.32 -6.01 17.18
N ARG A 19 -11.03 -4.96 17.97
CA ARG A 19 -9.67 -4.63 18.38
C ARG A 19 -9.13 -5.81 19.18
N ALA A 20 -8.35 -6.67 18.55
CA ALA A 20 -7.52 -7.61 19.28
C ALA A 20 -6.34 -6.80 19.86
N ARG A 21 -6.30 -6.68 21.18
CA ARG A 21 -5.06 -6.36 21.90
C ARG A 21 -4.26 -7.66 21.96
N ILE A 22 -3.13 -7.71 21.29
CA ILE A 22 -2.09 -8.68 21.61
C ILE A 22 -1.03 -7.89 22.35
N ALA A 23 -1.09 -7.97 23.68
CA ALA A 23 0.07 -7.74 24.52
C ALA A 23 0.91 -9.00 24.40
N SER A 24 2.10 -8.88 23.82
CA SER A 24 3.19 -9.82 24.11
C SER A 24 4.46 -9.02 24.26
N ALA A 25 4.99 -9.10 25.46
CA ALA A 25 6.21 -8.48 25.89
C ALA A 25 7.38 -9.20 25.22
N GLU A 26 8.10 -8.49 24.36
CA GLU A 26 9.54 -8.60 24.15
C GLU A 26 9.90 -7.35 23.35
N GLY A 27 10.73 -6.50 23.95
CA GLY A 27 11.17 -5.25 23.34
C GLY A 27 12.04 -5.54 22.12
N VAL A 28 11.41 -5.77 20.97
CA VAL A 28 12.05 -5.55 19.69
C VAL A 28 12.21 -4.04 19.61
N ASN A 29 13.45 -3.57 19.75
CA ASN A 29 13.80 -2.23 19.30
C ASN A 29 13.66 -2.26 17.77
N VAL A 30 12.42 -2.12 17.31
CA VAL A 30 12.14 -1.76 15.93
C VAL A 30 12.71 -0.36 15.86
N MET A 31 13.99 -0.22 15.47
CA MET A 31 14.48 1.06 14.95
C MET A 31 13.39 1.49 13.99
N ASP A 32 12.69 2.58 14.33
CA ASP A 32 11.53 3.05 13.58
C ASP A 32 11.97 3.14 12.12
N LYS A 33 11.62 2.10 11.34
CA LYS A 33 12.06 1.99 9.96
C LYS A 33 11.48 3.23 9.29
N ARG A 34 12.36 4.14 8.86
CA ARG A 34 11.90 5.39 8.25
C ARG A 34 10.94 5.05 7.12
N ASP A 35 9.89 5.84 7.01
CA ASP A 35 8.89 5.68 5.97
C ASP A 35 9.57 5.78 4.60
N ILE A 36 9.17 4.93 3.63
CA ILE A 36 9.78 4.90 2.29
C ILE A 36 9.69 6.28 1.63
N ARG A 37 8.58 6.99 1.83
CA ARG A 37 8.39 8.35 1.30
C ARG A 37 9.44 9.33 1.82
N HIS A 38 9.78 9.22 3.10
CA HIS A 38 10.79 10.08 3.70
C HIS A 38 12.19 9.74 3.19
N ILE A 39 12.49 8.44 3.00
CA ILE A 39 13.72 7.98 2.36
C ILE A 39 13.81 8.49 0.92
N GLN A 40 12.71 8.43 0.16
CA GLN A 40 12.64 8.96 -1.21
C GLN A 40 12.89 10.47 -1.26
N GLU A 41 12.40 11.24 -0.29
CA GLU A 41 12.66 12.68 -0.19
C GLU A 41 14.12 12.98 0.13
N GLU A 42 14.71 12.30 1.12
CA GLU A 42 16.11 12.52 1.51
C GLU A 42 17.09 12.11 0.40
N LEU A 43 16.78 11.04 -0.34
CA LEU A 43 17.58 10.58 -1.48
C LEU A 43 17.25 11.30 -2.80
N GLY A 44 16.22 12.15 -2.85
CA GLY A 44 15.81 12.89 -4.04
C GLY A 44 15.09 12.09 -5.12
N PHE A 45 14.59 10.90 -4.79
CA PHE A 45 13.78 10.05 -5.69
C PHE A 45 12.29 10.43 -5.74
N ASN A 46 11.86 11.40 -4.94
CA ASN A 46 10.49 11.93 -4.98
C ASN A 46 10.12 12.65 -6.30
N ASN A 47 11.10 12.95 -7.16
CA ASN A 47 10.89 13.64 -8.44
C ASN A 47 10.80 12.71 -9.65
N THR A 48 10.99 11.40 -9.47
CA THR A 48 10.88 10.43 -10.57
C THR A 48 9.47 9.87 -10.64
N LYS A 49 8.89 9.87 -11.85
CA LYS A 49 7.58 9.27 -12.09
C LYS A 49 7.74 7.77 -12.34
N PRO A 50 6.91 6.91 -11.72
CA PRO A 50 6.85 5.51 -12.10
C PRO A 50 6.51 5.37 -13.58
N ILE A 51 7.11 4.36 -14.22
CA ILE A 51 6.77 4.00 -15.59
C ILE A 51 5.44 3.26 -15.56
N SER A 52 4.53 3.62 -16.47
CA SER A 52 3.27 2.88 -16.63
C SER A 52 3.54 1.48 -17.15
N LEU A 53 3.00 0.47 -16.46
CA LEU A 53 3.04 -0.91 -16.92
C LEU A 53 2.22 -1.09 -18.19
N SER A 54 2.63 -2.02 -19.05
CA SER A 54 1.77 -2.45 -20.15
C SER A 54 0.58 -3.24 -19.59
N PRO A 55 -0.54 -3.35 -20.34
CA PRO A 55 -1.68 -4.14 -19.88
C PRO A 55 -1.35 -5.60 -19.57
N SER A 56 -0.36 -6.18 -20.25
CA SER A 56 0.09 -7.55 -19.97
C SER A 56 0.85 -7.63 -18.65
N ASP A 57 1.75 -6.69 -18.41
CA ASP A 57 2.54 -6.64 -17.17
C ASP A 57 1.67 -6.33 -15.97
N GLN A 58 0.66 -5.46 -16.14
CA GLN A 58 -0.31 -5.18 -15.08
C GLN A 58 -1.07 -6.45 -14.69
N LYS A 59 -1.46 -7.28 -15.66
CA LYS A 59 -2.11 -8.57 -15.38
C LYS A 59 -1.17 -9.50 -14.61
N ASP A 60 0.10 -9.56 -14.99
CA ASP A 60 1.08 -10.37 -14.26
C ASP A 60 1.24 -9.90 -12.80
N VAL A 61 1.24 -8.59 -12.57
CA VAL A 61 1.26 -8.00 -11.22
C VAL A 61 -0.02 -8.34 -10.44
N ASP A 62 -1.19 -8.26 -11.09
CA ASP A 62 -2.47 -8.56 -10.44
C ASP A 62 -2.59 -10.07 -10.08
N ASP A 63 -2.08 -10.95 -10.95
CA ASP A 63 -2.17 -12.40 -10.79
C ASP A 63 -1.08 -12.97 -9.87
N LYS A 64 0.15 -12.43 -9.91
CA LYS A 64 1.34 -13.00 -9.24
C LYS A 64 1.87 -12.13 -8.11
N GLY A 65 1.39 -10.89 -7.99
CA GLY A 65 1.91 -9.89 -7.06
C GLY A 65 3.02 -9.03 -7.65
N ASP A 66 3.28 -7.90 -6.98
CA ASP A 66 4.28 -6.90 -7.39
C ASP A 66 5.61 -7.11 -6.66
N CYS A 67 6.44 -8.03 -7.16
CA CYS A 67 7.76 -8.27 -6.58
C CYS A 67 8.74 -7.10 -6.80
N PHE A 68 8.49 -6.25 -7.81
CA PHE A 68 9.33 -5.09 -8.09
C PHE A 68 9.15 -4.00 -7.06
N ARG A 69 7.93 -3.81 -6.53
CA ARG A 69 7.69 -2.89 -5.42
C ARG A 69 8.47 -3.30 -4.17
N ASP A 70 8.41 -4.56 -3.79
CA ASP A 70 9.06 -5.04 -2.57
C ASP A 70 10.58 -4.90 -2.71
N TRP A 71 11.15 -5.31 -3.85
CA TRP A 71 12.57 -5.13 -4.13
C TRP A 71 12.98 -3.65 -4.14
N TYR A 72 12.18 -2.76 -4.74
CA TYR A 72 12.43 -1.33 -4.74
C TYR A 72 12.50 -0.74 -3.33
N GLU A 73 11.58 -1.13 -2.45
CA GLU A 73 11.58 -0.69 -1.05
C GLU A 73 12.80 -1.22 -0.27
N GLU A 74 13.21 -2.46 -0.52
CA GLU A 74 14.41 -3.05 0.09
C GLU A 74 15.68 -2.30 -0.34
N GLU A 75 15.88 -2.11 -1.64
CA GLU A 75 17.05 -1.40 -2.19
C GLU A 75 17.11 0.05 -1.70
N LEU A 76 15.96 0.74 -1.62
CA LEU A 76 15.91 2.09 -1.09
C LEU A 76 16.38 2.16 0.36
N ARG A 77 16.00 1.18 1.17
CA ARG A 77 16.41 1.12 2.58
C ARG A 77 17.89 0.81 2.70
N GLU A 78 18.38 -0.16 1.94
CA GLU A 78 19.81 -0.50 1.93
C GLU A 78 20.67 0.68 1.49
N LEU A 79 20.24 1.42 0.48
CA LEU A 79 20.95 2.61 0.01
C LEU A 79 20.95 3.73 1.06
N TYR A 80 19.87 3.86 1.83
CA TYR A 80 19.72 4.87 2.87
C TYR A 80 20.56 4.59 4.13
N GLU A 81 20.67 3.32 4.51
CA GLU A 81 21.34 2.88 5.74
C GLU A 81 22.86 2.70 5.58
N ARG A 82 23.38 2.77 4.34
CA ARG A 82 24.79 2.61 4.00
C ARG A 82 25.62 3.89 4.16
#